data_AF-A0A3D2JDQ2-F1
#
_entry.id   AF-A0A3D2JDQ2-F1
#
_cell.length_a   1.000
_cell.length_b   1.000
_cell.length_c   1.000
_cell.angle_alpha   90.00
_cell.angle_beta   90.00
_cell.angle_gamma   90.00
#
_symmetry.space_group_name_H-M   'P 1'
#
loop_
_entity.id
_entity.type
_entity.pdbx_description
1 polymer ?
#
loop_
_entity_poly.entity_id
_entity_poly.type
_entity_poly.pdbx_seq_one_letter_code
_entity_poly.pdbx_strand_id
1 'polypeptide(L)' 'MRVEALFPIESQELQNALYERVLLPILADTENAHELQTDGSYVQVQPAKGQEPFDSQAWFLTHPLIEDREEDKATVGA' A
#
# COMPACT_ATOMS: atom_id res chain seq x y z
N MET A 1 19.72 23.71 3.29
CA MET A 1 18.94 23.49 2.05
C MET A 1 18.57 22.02 1.99
N ARG A 2 17.32 21.70 1.63
CA ARG A 2 16.92 20.32 1.33
C ARG A 2 16.98 20.11 -0.17
N VAL A 3 17.53 18.99 -0.62
CA VAL A 3 17.47 18.53 -2.01
C VAL A 3 16.61 17.27 -2.01
N GLU A 4 15.60 17.22 -2.88
CA GLU A 4 14.67 16.09 -3.02
C GLU A 4 14.78 15.50 -4.42
N ALA A 5 14.46 14.21 -4.55
CA ALA A 5 14.44 13.50 -5.82
C ALA A 5 13.11 12.78 -6.00
N LEU A 6 12.50 12.96 -7.17
CA LEU A 6 11.37 12.19 -7.65
C LEU A 6 11.77 11.60 -8.98
N PHE A 7 11.40 10.34 -9.23
CA PHE A 7 11.69 9.65 -10.46
C PHE A 7 10.46 8.87 -10.94
N PRO A 8 10.28 8.72 -12.26
CA PRO A 8 9.20 7.95 -12.80
C PRO A 8 9.40 6.45 -12.54
N ILE A 9 8.29 5.73 -12.43
CA ILE A 9 8.29 4.27 -12.37
C ILE A 9 8.07 3.77 -13.79
N GLU A 10 9.13 3.38 -14.49
CA GLU A 10 9.05 3.04 -15.91
C GLU A 10 8.36 1.69 -16.19
N SER A 11 8.47 0.74 -15.26
CA SER A 11 7.83 -0.57 -15.38
C SER A 11 6.32 -0.47 -15.18
N GLN A 12 5.54 -0.79 -16.21
CA GLN A 12 4.08 -0.83 -16.12
C GLN A 12 3.59 -1.88 -15.13
N GLU A 13 4.28 -3.02 -15.03
CA GLU A 13 3.98 -4.06 -14.05
C GLU A 13 4.11 -3.51 -12.62
N LEU A 14 5.19 -2.78 -12.34
CA LEU A 14 5.41 -2.19 -11.03
C LEU A 14 4.42 -1.07 -10.73
N GLN A 15 4.07 -0.24 -11.71
CA GLN A 15 3.02 0.77 -11.55
C GLN A 15 1.69 0.13 -11.15
N ASN A 16 1.29 -0.95 -11.83
CA ASN A 16 0.04 -1.66 -11.53
C ASN A 16 0.10 -2.30 -10.14
N ALA A 17 1.21 -2.96 -9.80
CA ALA A 17 1.39 -3.56 -8.48
C ALA A 17 1.32 -2.52 -7.36
N LEU A 18 1.95 -1.36 -7.52
CA LEU A 18 1.88 -0.27 -6.54
C LEU A 18 0.48 0.30 -6.41
N TYR A 19 -0.23 0.49 -7.52
CA TYR A 19 -1.60 0.99 -7.49
C TYR A 19 -2.52 -0.01 -6.78
N GLU A 20 -2.54 -1.26 -7.22
CA GLU A 20 -3.50 -2.26 -6.76
C GLU A 20 -3.16 -2.85 -5.39
N ARG A 21 -1.88 -3.10 -5.12
CA ARG A 21 -1.43 -3.81 -3.92
C ARG A 21 -0.94 -2.89 -2.81
N VAL A 22 -0.74 -1.59 -3.06
CA VAL A 22 -0.29 -0.63 -2.04
C VAL A 22 -1.27 0.51 -1.89
N LEU A 23 -1.49 1.30 -2.95
CA LEU A 23 -2.28 2.52 -2.85
C LEU A 23 -3.75 2.23 -2.51
N LEU A 24 -4.38 1.27 -3.20
CA LEU A 24 -5.77 0.90 -2.92
C LEU A 24 -5.95 0.37 -1.48
N PRO A 25 -5.13 -0.55 -0.96
CA PRO A 25 -5.22 -0.96 0.44
C PRO A 25 -5.02 0.18 1.45
N ILE A 26 -4.06 1.08 1.24
CA ILE A 26 -3.88 2.24 2.15
C ILE A 26 -5.15 3.09 2.19
N LEU A 27 -5.77 3.33 1.03
CA LEU A 27 -7.00 4.14 0.93
C LEU A 27 -8.24 3.42 1.44
N ALA A 28 -8.23 2.09 1.49
CA ALA A 28 -9.34 1.28 2.00
C ALA A 28 -9.26 1.05 3.53
N ASP A 29 -8.19 1.52 4.19
CA ASP A 29 -8.00 1.35 5.63
C ASP A 29 -9.14 2.04 6.41
N THR A 30 -9.78 1.27 7.29
CA THR A 30 -10.91 1.70 8.13
C THR A 30 -10.62 1.51 9.61
N GLU A 31 -9.39 1.13 9.96
CA GLU A 31 -8.99 0.84 11.33
C GLU A 31 -7.99 1.89 11.85
N ASN A 32 -7.05 2.29 11.00
CA ASN A 32 -5.99 3.25 11.31
C ASN A 32 -6.17 4.61 10.62
N ALA A 33 -6.86 4.65 9.48
CA ALA A 33 -6.98 5.88 8.68
C ALA A 33 -7.82 6.96 9.38
N HIS A 34 -7.43 8.21 9.16
CA HIS A 34 -8.17 9.39 9.61
C HIS A 34 -8.33 10.39 8.46
N GLU A 35 -9.57 10.83 8.23
CA GLU A 35 -9.89 11.83 7.23
C GLU A 35 -9.74 13.24 7.81
N LEU A 36 -8.92 14.06 7.15
CA LEU A 36 -8.75 15.47 7.45
C LEU A 36 -9.99 16.25 7.01
N GLN A 37 -10.64 16.88 7.99
CA GLN A 37 -11.81 17.73 7.77
C GLN A 37 -11.39 19.16 7.39
N THR A 38 -12.34 19.91 6.83
CA THR A 38 -12.11 21.30 6.39
C THR A 38 -11.74 22.27 7.53
N ASP A 39 -12.08 21.93 8.77
CA ASP A 39 -11.75 22.69 9.97
C ASP A 39 -10.39 22.30 10.58
N GLY A 40 -9.67 21.36 9.97
CA GLY A 40 -8.38 20.85 10.44
C GLY A 40 -8.49 19.72 11.48
N SER A 41 -9.70 19.30 11.86
CA SER A 41 -9.89 18.13 12.70
C SER A 41 -9.67 16.83 11.91
N TYR A 42 -9.34 15.77 12.61
CA TYR A 42 -9.19 14.43 12.04
C TYR A 42 -10.28 13.53 12.59
N VAL A 43 -11.01 12.87 11.69
CA VAL A 43 -12.05 11.90 12.04
C VAL A 43 -11.59 10.53 11.58
N GLN A 44 -11.55 9.56 12.49
CA GLN A 44 -11.19 8.19 12.16
C GLN A 44 -12.19 7.64 11.12
N VAL A 45 -11.67 7.07 10.03
CA VAL A 45 -12.48 6.38 9.03
C VAL A 45 -13.09 5.16 9.70
N GLN A 46 -14.39 4.95 9.49
CA GLN A 46 -15.11 3.81 10.08
C GLN A 46 -15.56 2.87 8.97
N PRO A 47 -15.59 1.54 9.22
CA PRO A 47 -16.12 0.59 8.26
C PRO A 47 -17.60 0.89 7.99
N ALA A 48 -18.04 0.62 6.76
CA ALA A 48 -19.45 0.76 6.42
C ALA A 48 -20.30 -0.24 7.22
N LYS A 49 -21.60 0.05 7.38
CA LYS A 49 -22.50 -0.79 8.18
C LYS A 49 -22.49 -2.24 7.69
N GLY A 50 -22.05 -3.15 8.55
CA GLY A 50 -21.98 -4.58 8.27
C GLY A 50 -20.73 -5.03 7.51
N GLN A 51 -19.75 -4.15 7.32
CA GLN A 51 -18.41 -4.51 6.86
C GLN A 51 -17.48 -4.71 8.05
N GLU A 52 -16.55 -5.65 7.89
CA GLU A 52 -15.46 -5.84 8.84
C GLU A 52 -14.46 -4.68 8.73
N PRO A 53 -13.79 -4.31 9.84
CA PRO A 53 -12.66 -3.39 9.80
C PRO A 53 -11.54 -3.93 8.89
N PHE A 54 -10.81 -3.01 8.28
CA PHE A 54 -9.67 -3.32 7.43
C PHE A 54 -8.43 -2.54 7.88
N ASP A 55 -7.42 -3.28 8.34
CA ASP A 55 -6.07 -2.78 8.66
C ASP A 55 -5.11 -3.06 7.50
N SER A 56 -4.68 -1.98 6.83
CA SER A 56 -3.74 -2.06 5.71
C SER A 56 -2.36 -2.58 6.10
N GLN A 57 -1.87 -2.29 7.32
CA GLN A 57 -0.56 -2.74 7.77
C GLN A 57 -0.57 -4.26 8.03
N ALA A 58 -1.60 -4.76 8.70
CA ALA A 58 -1.80 -6.20 8.87
C ALA A 58 -1.93 -6.90 7.52
N TRP A 59 -2.61 -6.28 6.56
CA TRP A 59 -2.74 -6.79 5.21
C TRP A 59 -1.38 -6.95 4.50
N PHE A 60 -0.50 -5.95 4.58
CA PHE A 60 0.82 -5.99 3.95
C PHE A 60 1.75 -7.08 4.49
N LEU A 61 1.57 -7.50 5.75
CA LEU A 61 2.36 -8.61 6.31
C LEU A 61 2.14 -9.95 5.61
N THR A 62 1.02 -10.10 4.91
CA THR A 62 0.63 -11.36 4.28
C THR A 62 0.50 -11.26 2.74
N HIS A 63 0.65 -10.07 2.17
CA HIS A 63 0.42 -9.79 0.75
C HIS A 63 1.63 -9.07 0.15
N PRO A 64 2.67 -9.80 -0.29
CA PRO A 64 3.87 -9.21 -0.86
C PRO A 64 3.58 -8.45 -2.16
N LEU A 65 4.32 -7.36 -2.37
CA LEU A 65 4.15 -6.47 -3.53
C LEU A 65 4.42 -7.17 -4.86
N ILE A 66 5.50 -7.95 -4.92
CA ILE A 66 5.90 -8.73 -6.08
C ILE A 66 6.01 -10.17 -5.60
N GLU A 67 5.47 -11.10 -6.38
CA GLU A 67 5.62 -12.52 -6.11
C GLU A 67 7.07 -12.94 -6.36
N ASP A 68 7.62 -13.78 -5.49
CA ASP A 68 8.96 -14.34 -5.69
C ASP A 68 8.98 -15.09 -7.02
N ARG A 69 9.69 -14.56 -8.02
CA ARG A 69 9.94 -15.28 -9.26
C ARG A 69 10.90 -16.43 -8.94
N GLU A 70 10.50 -17.68 -9.23
CA GLU A 70 11.33 -18.86 -8.95
C GLU A 70 12.73 -18.79 -9.59
N GLU A 71 12.88 -18.00 -10.65
CA GLU A 71 14.14 -17.76 -11.37
C GLU A 71 15.23 -17.10 -10.51
N ASP A 72 14.87 -16.28 -9.53
CA ASP A 72 15.83 -15.61 -8.63
C ASP A 72 16.49 -16.59 -7.64
N LYS A 73 15.85 -17.75 -7.38
CA LYS A 73 16.43 -18.80 -6.52
C LYS A 73 17.46 -19.67 -7.25
N ALA A 74 17.48 -19.67 -8.58
CA ALA A 74 18.36 -20.53 -9.39
C ALA A 74 19.79 -19.98 -9.55
N THR A 75 20.05 -18.71 -9.20
CA THR A 75 21.37 -18.07 -9.39
C THR A 75 22.24 -18.06 -8.13
N VAL A 76 21.68 -18.29 -6.95
CA VAL A 76 22.43 -18.46 -5.68
C VAL A 76 22.67 -19.96 -5.45
N GLY A 77 23.47 -20.57 -6.30
CA GLY A 77 23.71 -22.01 -6.28
C GLY A 77 24.79 -22.45 -7.24
N ALA A 78 25.91 -21.73 -7.30
CA ALA A 78 27.15 -22.13 -7.97
C ALA A 78 28.37 -21.63 -7.19
#